data_AF-A0AAD1K8T1-F1
#
_entry.id   AF-A0AAD1K8T1-F1
#
_cell.length_a   1.000
_cell.length_b   1.000
_cell.length_c   1.000
_cell.angle_alpha   90.00
_cell.angle_beta   90.00
_cell.angle_gamma   90.00
#
_symmetry.space_group_name_H-M   'P 1'
#
loop_
_entity.id
_entity.type
_entity.pdbx_description
1 polymer ?
#
loop_
_entity_poly.entity_id
_entity_poly.type
_entity_poly.pdbx_seq_one_letter_code
_entity_poly.pdbx_strand_id
1 'polypeptide(L)'
;MKPSLIPAGALTPQYSNLQLPTSSQLTDLLLGQERVIDAFGLLQTLSGQQLFLADFQGIHRTWLFEALSAQSKMPMQYLSGRITRAQLLGYPDSQPSRQPGALTKPGLLFICAESLWKREPLWELLLDAIEKGGFELQGQWQPLQAKVVLVGSSLLYSELRYHERRFSELFALLGELVFEIDLQKVTVNAYVAWLAELAKLSHCQLTESALLPLLRYSSRLTEHQQRLSLASADLAQVFAEAAFYSQGQALDANAIEHALAQRQQRHNAQEQQSAQNLDDAFIYLPTEGAMVGQINGLTVIDTLDYCYGEPARITASVHYGDGEVADIERKSELAGNIHAKGMMILSACLYRVFGRDAPLHLNANIVFEQSYQEIDGDSASLAEYCSLISAITEQPIDQGLAVTGALDQFGNVQAIGGVNEKIEGFFKLCARRGLTGSQGVIMPKSNVQQLNLAPEIIAAVEQGQFLLYEITHVDQAVTLLMGIEAGEADEDNNFPEDTLYGMVQQRLDKLAGNLDEEPGYFASLLARLPFFRQ
;
A
#
# COMPACT_ATOMS: atom_id res chain seq x y z
N MET A 1 -26.84 -8.00 9.09
CA MET A 1 -26.43 -6.56 9.16
C MET A 1 -26.56 -5.94 7.78
N LYS A 2 -27.24 -4.79 7.61
CA LYS A 2 -27.38 -4.18 6.28
C LYS A 2 -26.07 -3.50 5.85
N PRO A 3 -25.55 -3.72 4.64
CA PRO A 3 -24.41 -2.99 4.10
C PRO A 3 -24.74 -1.49 3.97
N SER A 4 -23.74 -0.63 4.18
CA SER A 4 -23.87 0.83 4.08
C SER A 4 -23.21 1.36 2.81
N LEU A 5 -23.93 2.23 2.11
CA LEU A 5 -23.32 3.08 1.08
C LEU A 5 -22.40 4.10 1.74
N ILE A 6 -21.22 4.29 1.17
CA ILE A 6 -20.26 5.31 1.61
C ILE A 6 -20.70 6.67 1.04
N PRO A 7 -20.96 7.68 1.89
CA PRO A 7 -21.37 9.00 1.40
C PRO A 7 -20.21 9.71 0.68
N ALA A 8 -20.51 10.53 -0.33
CA ALA A 8 -19.52 11.27 -1.12
C ALA A 8 -18.53 12.08 -0.26
N GLY A 9 -18.98 12.66 0.85
CA GLY A 9 -18.15 13.41 1.79
C GLY A 9 -17.06 12.59 2.50
N ALA A 10 -17.17 11.26 2.53
CA ALA A 10 -16.20 10.35 3.13
C ALA A 10 -15.15 9.80 2.14
N LEU A 11 -15.23 10.17 0.85
CA LEU A 11 -14.39 9.60 -0.21
C LEU A 11 -13.04 10.31 -0.40
N THR A 12 -12.83 11.42 0.30
CA THR A 12 -11.63 12.26 0.18
C THR A 12 -11.44 13.03 1.49
N PRO A 13 -10.20 13.36 1.87
CA PRO A 13 -9.97 14.17 3.05
C PRO A 13 -10.57 15.58 2.88
N GLN A 14 -11.20 16.07 3.95
CA GLN A 14 -11.81 17.39 3.99
C GLN A 14 -10.93 18.33 4.81
N TYR A 15 -10.46 19.40 4.18
CA TYR A 15 -9.66 20.44 4.81
C TYR A 15 -10.43 21.77 4.80
N SER A 16 -10.36 22.52 5.90
CA SER A 16 -11.04 23.81 6.02
C SER A 16 -10.13 24.87 6.64
N ASN A 17 -10.45 26.14 6.42
CA ASN A 17 -9.73 27.30 6.97
C ASN A 17 -8.22 27.31 6.64
N LEU A 18 -7.87 26.88 5.42
CA LEU A 18 -6.49 26.87 4.94
C LEU A 18 -6.01 28.30 4.68
N GLN A 19 -4.93 28.70 5.35
CA GLN A 19 -4.31 30.02 5.18
C GLN A 19 -2.80 29.87 5.16
N LEU A 20 -2.14 30.59 4.25
CA LEU A 20 -0.68 30.66 4.23
C LEU A 20 -0.18 31.46 5.44
N PRO A 21 0.95 31.05 6.05
CA PRO A 21 1.54 31.83 7.13
C PRO A 21 2.11 33.14 6.58
N THR A 22 2.20 34.17 7.43
CA THR A 22 2.89 35.43 7.09
C THR A 22 4.38 35.21 6.82
N SER A 23 4.99 34.21 7.46
CA SER A 23 6.38 33.81 7.26
C SER A 23 6.58 32.34 7.65
N SER A 24 7.48 31.65 6.94
CA SER A 24 7.98 30.32 7.29
C SER A 24 9.48 30.37 7.63
N GLN A 25 9.98 29.36 8.35
CA GLN A 25 11.35 29.25 8.82
C GLN A 25 11.93 27.88 8.50
N LEU A 26 13.25 27.78 8.37
CA LEU A 26 13.93 26.49 8.10
C LEU A 26 13.57 25.40 9.12
N THR A 27 13.35 25.75 10.39
CA THR A 27 12.96 24.78 11.43
C THR A 27 11.58 24.18 11.22
N ASP A 28 10.71 24.80 10.41
CA ASP A 28 9.42 24.23 10.05
C ASP A 28 9.60 22.90 9.31
N LEU A 29 10.73 22.69 8.60
CA LEU A 29 11.05 21.42 7.93
C LEU A 29 11.26 20.23 8.88
N LEU A 30 11.36 20.47 10.19
CA LEU A 30 11.54 19.43 11.21
C LEU A 30 10.22 18.99 11.83
N LEU A 31 9.09 19.35 11.20
CA LEU A 31 7.76 18.94 11.59
C LEU A 31 7.65 17.42 11.77
N GLY A 32 7.16 16.98 12.92
CA GLY A 32 7.00 15.57 13.27
C GLY A 32 8.31 14.82 13.56
N GLN A 33 9.46 15.50 13.54
CA GLN A 33 10.77 14.87 13.73
C GLN A 33 11.28 15.00 15.18
N GLU A 34 10.40 14.89 16.18
CA GLU A 34 10.76 15.15 17.59
C GLU A 34 11.88 14.22 18.08
N ARG A 35 11.88 12.94 17.65
CA ARG A 35 12.93 11.97 17.97
C ARG A 35 14.28 12.35 17.38
N VAL A 36 14.28 12.86 16.15
CA VAL A 36 15.48 13.33 15.47
C VAL A 36 16.03 14.57 16.17
N ILE A 37 15.16 15.52 16.52
CA ILE A 37 15.53 16.74 17.25
C ILE A 37 16.15 16.38 18.60
N ASP A 38 15.56 15.45 19.35
CA ASP A 38 16.08 14.97 20.64
C ASP A 38 17.47 14.32 20.48
N ALA A 39 17.59 13.34 19.57
CA ALA A 39 18.85 12.65 19.29
C ALA A 39 19.95 13.64 18.83
N PHE A 40 19.59 14.64 18.04
CA PHE A 40 20.50 15.69 17.59
C PHE A 40 20.89 16.65 18.73
N GLY A 41 20.00 16.92 19.67
CA GLY A 41 20.31 17.65 20.91
C GLY A 41 21.30 16.89 21.81
N LEU A 42 21.10 15.58 21.96
CA LEU A 42 22.04 14.69 22.67
C LEU A 42 23.41 14.66 22.00
N LEU A 43 23.45 14.56 20.66
CA LEU A 43 24.70 14.63 19.90
C LEU A 43 25.47 15.90 20.23
N GLN A 44 24.80 17.05 20.33
CA GLN A 44 25.46 18.35 20.58
C GLN A 44 26.00 18.47 22.01
N THR A 45 25.31 17.89 23.00
CA THR A 45 25.65 18.03 24.42
C THR A 45 26.66 16.99 24.90
N LEU A 46 26.58 15.75 24.42
CA LEU A 46 27.46 14.67 24.85
C LEU A 46 28.82 14.71 24.12
N SER A 47 29.88 14.33 24.84
CA SER A 47 31.23 14.17 24.28
C SER A 47 31.44 12.74 23.79
N GLY A 48 32.05 12.56 22.62
CA GLY A 48 32.44 11.25 22.10
C GLY A 48 31.31 10.41 21.50
N GLN A 49 30.07 10.90 21.51
CA GLN A 49 28.92 10.23 20.91
C GLN A 49 28.77 10.61 19.43
N GLN A 50 28.37 9.65 18.61
CA GLN A 50 28.01 9.85 17.20
C GLN A 50 26.55 9.50 16.97
N LEU A 51 25.98 10.01 15.88
CA LEU A 51 24.56 9.85 15.55
C LEU A 51 24.43 9.09 14.23
N PHE A 52 23.50 8.14 14.19
CA PHE A 52 22.96 7.63 12.94
C PHE A 52 21.57 8.26 12.72
N LEU A 53 21.38 8.91 11.58
CA LEU A 53 20.07 9.36 11.11
C LEU A 53 19.52 8.34 10.12
N ALA A 54 18.47 7.66 10.53
CA ALA A 54 17.74 6.73 9.67
C ALA A 54 16.68 7.50 8.89
N ASP A 55 16.83 7.58 7.58
CA ASP A 55 15.94 8.32 6.69
C ASP A 55 15.10 7.42 5.78
N PHE A 56 14.23 8.04 4.98
CA PHE A 56 13.29 7.36 4.10
C PHE A 56 13.38 7.91 2.67
N GLN A 57 12.90 7.13 1.70
CA GLN A 57 12.88 7.53 0.29
C GLN A 57 11.97 8.76 0.10
N GLY A 58 12.41 9.73 -0.70
CA GLY A 58 11.65 10.97 -0.94
C GLY A 58 12.01 12.12 0.01
N ILE A 59 12.98 11.96 0.92
CA ILE A 59 13.52 13.05 1.75
C ILE A 59 14.60 13.87 1.00
N HIS A 60 14.58 15.19 1.16
CA HIS A 60 15.65 16.07 0.67
C HIS A 60 16.70 16.28 1.76
N ARG A 61 17.69 15.38 1.82
CA ARG A 61 18.75 15.32 2.85
C ARG A 61 19.38 16.68 3.14
N THR A 62 19.78 17.45 2.13
CA THR A 62 20.48 18.73 2.33
C THR A 62 19.62 19.75 3.09
N TRP A 63 18.33 19.85 2.78
CA TRP A 63 17.44 20.80 3.45
C TRP A 63 17.12 20.37 4.88
N LEU A 64 16.95 19.06 5.11
CA LEU A 64 16.85 18.50 6.46
C LEU A 64 18.08 18.87 7.30
N PHE A 65 19.28 18.71 6.74
CA PHE A 65 20.52 19.02 7.43
C PHE A 65 20.60 20.52 7.76
N GLU A 66 20.32 21.39 6.78
CA GLU A 66 20.25 22.84 7.00
C GLU A 66 19.26 23.21 8.12
N ALA A 67 18.08 22.58 8.15
CA ALA A 67 17.09 22.78 9.21
C ALA A 67 17.59 22.32 10.59
N LEU A 68 18.23 21.14 10.68
CA LEU A 68 18.85 20.66 11.92
C LEU A 68 19.95 21.60 12.40
N SER A 69 20.79 22.07 11.47
CA SER A 69 21.89 22.97 11.83
C SER A 69 21.47 24.39 12.12
N ALA A 70 20.29 24.82 11.69
CA ALA A 70 19.70 26.07 12.18
C ALA A 70 19.47 26.04 13.70
N GLN A 71 19.35 24.86 14.31
CA GLN A 71 19.29 24.68 15.76
C GLN A 71 20.68 24.61 16.43
N SER A 72 21.76 24.60 15.65
CA SER A 72 23.12 24.53 16.14
C SER A 72 23.92 25.79 15.79
N LYS A 73 24.95 26.09 16.58
CA LYS A 73 25.96 27.10 16.22
C LYS A 73 27.17 26.47 15.52
N MET A 74 27.18 25.15 15.35
CA MET A 74 28.27 24.41 14.74
C MET A 74 28.19 24.49 13.20
N PRO A 75 29.31 24.71 12.49
CA PRO A 75 29.30 24.66 11.04
C PRO A 75 29.03 23.24 10.55
N MET A 76 28.34 23.14 9.42
CA MET A 76 28.01 21.88 8.77
C MET A 76 28.98 21.54 7.64
N GLN A 77 29.28 20.25 7.49
CA GLN A 77 29.76 19.65 6.25
C GLN A 77 28.92 18.43 5.90
N TYR A 78 28.70 18.18 4.62
CA TYR A 78 28.04 16.97 4.12
C TYR A 78 28.92 16.27 3.08
N LEU A 79 29.19 14.98 3.28
CA LEU A 79 29.89 14.13 2.34
C LEU A 79 28.96 13.04 1.79
N SER A 80 28.87 12.96 0.47
CA SER A 80 28.06 11.97 -0.24
C SER A 80 28.70 11.54 -1.56
N GLY A 81 28.18 10.47 -2.16
CA GLY A 81 28.66 9.94 -3.44
C GLY A 81 30.02 9.25 -3.32
N ARG A 82 30.96 9.54 -4.22
CA ARG A 82 32.30 8.93 -4.17
C ARG A 82 33.17 9.64 -3.13
N ILE A 83 33.04 9.24 -1.87
CA ILE A 83 33.88 9.75 -0.78
C ILE A 83 35.31 9.20 -0.92
N THR A 84 36.30 10.08 -0.82
CA THR A 84 37.72 9.75 -0.93
C THR A 84 38.43 9.89 0.41
N ARG A 85 39.56 9.19 0.57
CA ARG A 85 40.42 9.33 1.76
C ARG A 85 40.87 10.78 1.97
N ALA A 86 41.19 11.50 0.89
CA ALA A 86 41.62 12.90 0.98
C ALA A 86 40.50 13.84 1.47
N GLN A 87 39.23 13.57 1.13
CA GLN A 87 38.11 14.35 1.67
C GLN A 87 37.91 14.11 3.17
N LEU A 88 38.11 12.88 3.65
CA LEU A 88 37.98 12.56 5.07
C LEU A 88 39.16 13.09 5.90
N LEU A 89 40.40 12.85 5.44
CA LEU A 89 41.62 13.08 6.21
C LEU A 89 42.35 14.38 5.86
N GLY A 90 42.17 14.90 4.64
CA GLY A 90 42.93 16.03 4.08
C GLY A 90 44.13 15.60 3.26
N TYR A 91 44.87 16.59 2.75
CA TYR A 91 46.11 16.38 1.99
C TYR A 91 47.36 16.62 2.85
N PRO A 92 48.49 15.98 2.48
CA PRO A 92 49.81 16.30 3.03
C PRO A 92 50.22 17.77 2.86
N ASP A 93 51.10 18.23 3.76
CA ASP A 93 51.72 19.57 3.73
C ASP A 93 52.55 19.87 2.46
N SER A 94 52.81 18.86 1.61
CA SER A 94 53.64 18.99 0.41
C SER A 94 52.89 19.45 -0.86
N GLN A 95 51.57 19.68 -0.81
CA GLN A 95 50.80 20.20 -1.95
C GLN A 95 50.30 21.64 -1.72
N PRO A 96 50.34 22.51 -2.75
CA PRO A 96 49.99 23.93 -2.62
C PRO A 96 48.51 24.19 -2.28
N SER A 97 47.63 23.19 -2.41
CA SER A 97 46.23 23.24 -1.95
C SER A 97 46.09 22.62 -0.56
N ARG A 98 46.47 23.37 0.47
CA ARG A 98 46.30 23.03 1.89
C ARG A 98 44.80 22.93 2.23
N GLN A 99 44.21 21.74 2.11
CA GLN A 99 42.82 21.52 2.53
C GLN A 99 42.75 20.50 3.67
N PRO A 100 42.37 20.94 4.90
CA PRO A 100 42.13 20.02 5.99
C PRO A 100 40.97 19.09 5.65
N GLY A 101 41.07 17.84 6.11
CA GLY A 101 40.02 16.84 5.95
C GLY A 101 38.76 17.21 6.71
N ALA A 102 37.65 16.57 6.34
CA ALA A 102 36.37 16.78 7.00
C ALA A 102 36.41 16.43 8.49
N LEU A 103 37.17 15.39 8.88
CA LEU A 103 37.27 14.93 10.28
C LEU A 103 38.06 15.90 11.19
N THR A 104 38.95 16.71 10.64
CA THR A 104 39.79 17.64 11.41
C THR A 104 39.21 19.04 11.52
N LYS A 105 38.08 19.30 10.87
CA LYS A 105 37.36 20.58 11.00
C LYS A 105 36.34 20.48 12.13
N PRO A 106 36.29 21.46 13.04
CA PRO A 106 35.28 21.47 14.10
C PRO A 106 33.90 21.69 13.49
N GLY A 107 32.89 20.96 13.98
CA GLY A 107 31.51 21.11 13.54
C GLY A 107 30.77 19.78 13.38
N LEU A 108 29.66 19.82 12.66
CA LEU A 108 28.85 18.65 12.32
C LEU A 108 29.28 18.13 10.95
N LEU A 109 29.59 16.84 10.87
CA LEU A 109 29.94 16.15 9.64
C LEU A 109 28.90 15.09 9.32
N PHE A 110 27.98 15.43 8.41
CA PHE A 110 27.04 14.47 7.84
C PHE A 110 27.75 13.63 6.78
N ILE A 111 27.55 12.31 6.83
CA ILE A 111 28.12 11.39 5.86
C ILE A 111 27.05 10.39 5.41
N CYS A 112 26.87 10.27 4.09
CA CYS A 112 26.04 9.23 3.48
C CYS A 112 26.65 7.85 3.77
N ALA A 113 25.98 7.05 4.60
CA ALA A 113 26.47 5.76 5.07
C ALA A 113 26.63 4.75 3.91
N GLU A 114 25.72 4.78 2.93
CA GLU A 114 25.78 3.94 1.72
C GLU A 114 27.07 4.17 0.91
N SER A 115 27.65 5.38 1.02
CA SER A 115 28.87 5.77 0.30
C SER A 115 30.15 5.24 0.95
N LEU A 116 30.10 4.87 2.25
CA LEU A 116 31.25 4.37 3.00
C LEU A 116 31.20 2.87 3.26
N TRP A 117 30.05 2.33 3.67
CA TRP A 117 29.96 0.94 4.15
C TRP A 117 30.42 -0.09 3.10
N LYS A 118 30.11 0.16 1.82
CA LYS A 118 30.57 -0.70 0.71
C LYS A 118 32.08 -0.60 0.42
N ARG A 119 32.80 0.29 1.12
CA ARG A 119 34.24 0.55 0.96
C ARG A 119 34.94 0.29 2.28
N GLU A 120 35.09 -0.99 2.58
CA GLU A 120 35.69 -1.50 3.82
C GLU A 120 36.92 -0.71 4.30
N PRO A 121 37.93 -0.34 3.47
CA PRO A 121 39.09 0.40 3.97
C PRO A 121 38.78 1.83 4.47
N LEU A 122 37.76 2.48 3.90
CA LEU A 122 37.34 3.82 4.35
C LEU A 122 36.40 3.74 5.55
N TRP A 123 35.57 2.70 5.60
CA TRP A 123 34.71 2.42 6.73
C TRP A 123 35.53 2.14 8.00
N GLU A 124 36.49 1.21 7.92
CA GLU A 124 37.40 0.89 9.03
C GLU A 124 38.17 2.13 9.50
N LEU A 125 38.63 2.95 8.55
CA LEU A 125 39.34 4.17 8.86
C LEU A 125 38.48 5.18 9.62
N LEU A 126 37.20 5.29 9.27
CA LEU A 126 36.27 6.17 9.99
C LEU A 126 36.04 5.65 11.41
N LEU A 127 35.74 4.36 11.57
CA LEU A 127 35.51 3.77 12.89
C LEU A 127 36.75 3.89 13.78
N ASP A 128 37.94 3.62 13.24
CA ASP A 128 39.21 3.79 13.95
C ASP A 128 39.43 5.22 14.40
N ALA A 129 39.13 6.19 13.53
CA ALA A 129 39.28 7.61 13.84
C ALA A 129 38.32 8.05 14.97
N ILE A 130 37.09 7.53 14.97
CA ILE A 130 36.11 7.82 16.02
C ILE A 130 36.53 7.18 17.34
N GLU A 131 36.85 5.88 17.31
CA GLU A 131 37.21 5.10 18.51
C GLU A 131 38.45 5.65 19.20
N LYS A 132 39.48 6.04 18.43
CA LYS A 132 40.73 6.58 18.97
C LYS A 132 40.68 8.10 19.23
N GLY A 133 39.60 8.77 18.85
CA GLY A 133 39.46 10.23 18.96
C GLY A 133 40.38 11.03 18.02
N GLY A 134 40.83 10.42 16.93
CA GLY A 134 41.75 10.99 15.96
C GLY A 134 42.41 9.93 15.08
N PHE A 135 43.26 10.36 14.17
CA PHE A 135 43.95 9.47 13.23
C PHE A 135 45.37 9.96 12.94
N GLU A 136 46.21 9.06 12.45
CA GLU A 136 47.57 9.40 12.03
C GLU A 136 47.60 9.84 10.56
N LEU A 137 48.22 10.98 10.29
CA LEU A 137 48.49 11.49 8.95
C LEU A 137 49.98 11.78 8.83
N GLN A 138 50.71 10.96 8.04
CA GLN A 138 52.15 11.08 7.80
C GLN A 138 53.03 11.15 9.06
N GLY A 139 52.80 10.30 10.05
CA GLY A 139 53.61 10.30 11.27
C GLY A 139 53.15 11.31 12.33
N GLN A 140 52.11 12.10 12.05
CA GLN A 140 51.56 13.08 12.99
C GLN A 140 50.12 12.74 13.38
N TRP A 141 49.85 12.81 14.67
CA TRP A 141 48.50 12.62 15.21
C TRP A 141 47.61 13.83 14.89
N GLN A 142 46.44 13.56 14.33
CA GLN A 142 45.40 14.55 14.03
C GLN A 142 44.17 14.25 14.90
N PRO A 143 43.76 15.14 15.82
CA PRO A 143 42.58 14.92 16.65
C PRO A 143 41.30 14.99 15.82
N LEU A 144 40.32 14.15 16.15
CA LEU A 144 38.97 14.24 15.62
C LEU A 144 38.29 15.49 16.20
N GLN A 145 37.91 16.44 15.35
CA GLN A 145 37.23 17.67 15.76
C GLN A 145 35.75 17.70 15.34
N ALA A 146 35.37 16.88 14.36
CA ALA A 146 34.01 16.79 13.88
C ALA A 146 33.14 15.86 14.74
N LYS A 147 31.87 16.23 14.95
CA LYS A 147 30.81 15.32 15.38
C LYS A 147 30.21 14.66 14.13
N VAL A 148 30.34 13.35 14.03
CA VAL A 148 29.95 12.55 12.87
C VAL A 148 28.47 12.17 12.97
N VAL A 149 27.75 12.44 11.89
CA VAL A 149 26.37 12.01 11.69
C VAL A 149 26.34 11.13 10.45
N LEU A 150 26.15 9.83 10.63
CA LEU A 150 25.90 8.94 9.51
C LEU A 150 24.43 9.05 9.10
N VAL A 151 24.16 9.01 7.80
CA VAL A 151 22.79 9.10 7.25
C VAL A 151 22.58 7.98 6.25
N GLY A 152 21.50 7.21 6.43
CA GLY A 152 21.13 6.13 5.54
C GLY A 152 19.77 5.52 5.90
N SER A 153 19.34 4.49 5.20
CA SER A 153 18.03 3.86 5.47
C SER A 153 17.97 3.12 6.82
N SER A 154 16.77 2.94 7.38
CA SER A 154 16.55 2.10 8.57
C SER A 154 16.99 0.65 8.36
N LEU A 155 16.91 0.14 7.12
CA LEU A 155 17.44 -1.18 6.78
C LEU A 155 18.97 -1.20 6.92
N LEU A 156 19.67 -0.20 6.38
CA LEU A 156 21.12 -0.11 6.52
C LEU A 156 21.54 0.03 7.99
N TYR A 157 20.81 0.80 8.79
CA TYR A 157 21.06 0.86 10.24
C TYR A 157 21.01 -0.53 10.89
N SER A 158 19.99 -1.31 10.56
CA SER A 158 19.79 -2.66 11.10
C SER A 158 20.92 -3.61 10.68
N GLU A 159 21.33 -3.56 9.41
CA GLU A 159 22.46 -4.32 8.86
C GLU A 159 23.77 -3.97 9.57
N LEU A 160 24.06 -2.67 9.74
CA LEU A 160 25.26 -2.19 10.46
C LEU A 160 25.28 -2.66 11.91
N ARG A 161 24.13 -2.59 12.60
CA ARG A 161 23.97 -3.07 13.98
C ARG A 161 24.23 -4.57 14.11
N TYR A 162 23.79 -5.35 13.13
CA TYR A 162 23.89 -6.81 13.16
C TYR A 162 25.29 -7.30 12.78
N HIS A 163 25.92 -6.66 11.79
CA HIS A 163 27.20 -7.12 11.22
C HIS A 163 28.43 -6.42 11.79
N GLU A 164 28.34 -5.20 12.31
CA GLU A 164 29.47 -4.42 12.83
C GLU A 164 29.32 -4.11 14.32
N ARG A 165 30.07 -4.82 15.16
CA ARG A 165 29.99 -4.68 16.62
C ARG A 165 30.37 -3.26 17.08
N ARG A 166 31.43 -2.68 16.50
CA ARG A 166 31.94 -1.35 16.90
C ARG A 166 30.91 -0.26 16.59
N PHE A 167 30.12 -0.43 15.53
CA PHE A 167 29.08 0.52 15.15
C PHE A 167 28.08 0.75 16.29
N SER A 168 27.67 -0.31 16.98
CA SER A 168 26.73 -0.22 18.10
C SER A 168 27.27 0.59 19.28
N GLU A 169 28.58 0.58 19.49
CA GLU A 169 29.28 1.28 20.56
C GLU A 169 29.55 2.75 20.18
N LEU A 170 29.94 3.00 18.92
CA LEU A 170 30.33 4.32 18.42
C LEU A 170 29.12 5.18 18.00
N PHE A 171 28.06 4.58 17.47
CA PHE A 171 26.82 5.22 17.03
C PHE A 171 25.66 4.84 17.95
N ALA A 172 25.77 5.21 19.24
CA ALA A 172 24.76 4.87 20.24
C ALA A 172 23.46 5.68 20.08
N LEU A 173 23.52 6.85 19.42
CA LEU A 173 22.35 7.68 19.17
C LEU A 173 21.73 7.31 17.81
N LEU A 174 20.41 7.15 17.80
CA LEU A 174 19.60 6.94 16.60
C LEU A 174 18.54 8.05 16.51
N GLY A 175 18.54 8.77 15.39
CA GLY A 175 17.45 9.66 15.00
C GLY A 175 16.73 9.06 13.80
N GLU A 176 15.65 8.33 14.02
CA GLU A 176 14.82 7.78 12.94
C GLU A 176 13.76 8.80 12.51
N LEU A 177 13.77 9.13 11.23
CA LEU A 177 12.80 10.04 10.64
C LEU A 177 11.44 9.37 10.48
N VAL A 178 10.39 10.17 10.67
CA VAL A 178 9.03 9.77 10.28
C VAL A 178 8.72 10.32 8.89
N PHE A 179 8.09 9.51 8.05
CA PHE A 179 7.77 9.88 6.66
C PHE A 179 6.45 10.64 6.52
N GLU A 180 5.67 10.75 7.59
CA GLU A 180 4.33 11.33 7.60
C GLU A 180 4.02 11.96 8.96
N ILE A 181 3.03 12.86 8.98
CA ILE A 181 2.44 13.40 10.20
C ILE A 181 1.01 12.88 10.40
N ASP A 182 0.59 12.86 11.66
CA ASP A 182 -0.75 12.51 12.09
C ASP A 182 -1.52 13.79 12.45
N LEU A 183 -2.58 14.10 11.72
CA LEU A 183 -3.39 15.32 11.90
C LEU A 183 -4.18 15.32 13.23
N GLN A 184 -4.23 14.20 13.95
CA GLN A 184 -4.75 14.16 15.32
C GLN A 184 -3.76 14.75 16.33
N LYS A 185 -2.47 14.82 15.98
CA LYS A 185 -1.38 15.30 16.85
C LYS A 185 -0.82 16.63 16.40
N VAL A 186 -0.86 16.91 15.10
CA VAL A 186 -0.27 18.08 14.47
C VAL A 186 -1.36 18.86 13.74
N THR A 187 -1.34 20.19 13.86
CA THR A 187 -2.32 21.03 13.15
C THR A 187 -2.01 21.09 11.66
N VAL A 188 -3.04 21.14 10.82
CA VAL A 188 -2.87 21.33 9.37
C VAL A 188 -2.07 22.60 9.05
N ASN A 189 -2.21 23.66 9.86
CA ASN A 189 -1.47 24.91 9.68
C ASN A 189 0.04 24.76 9.87
N ALA A 190 0.48 23.86 10.76
CA ALA A 190 1.91 23.56 10.90
C ALA A 190 2.46 22.88 9.62
N TYR A 191 1.66 21.99 9.01
CA TYR A 191 1.99 21.40 7.72
C TYR A 191 1.97 22.42 6.58
N VAL A 192 1.05 23.39 6.60
CA VAL A 192 1.03 24.49 5.63
C VAL A 192 2.29 25.36 5.75
N ALA A 193 2.79 25.61 6.97
CA ALA A 193 4.07 26.29 7.16
C ALA A 193 5.26 25.48 6.61
N TRP A 194 5.26 24.16 6.82
CA TRP A 194 6.22 23.24 6.23
C TRP A 194 6.21 23.29 4.70
N LEU A 195 5.03 23.26 4.06
CA LEU A 195 4.88 23.42 2.61
C LEU A 195 5.39 24.77 2.11
N ALA A 196 5.09 25.85 2.84
CA ALA A 196 5.54 27.20 2.47
C ALA A 196 7.07 27.33 2.50
N GLU A 197 7.75 26.77 3.52
CA GLU A 197 9.21 26.75 3.56
C GLU A 197 9.79 25.88 2.44
N LEU A 198 9.19 24.71 2.20
CA LEU A 198 9.62 23.82 1.12
C LEU A 198 9.51 24.47 -0.27
N ALA A 199 8.40 25.17 -0.53
CA ALA A 199 8.21 25.91 -1.77
C ALA A 199 9.25 27.02 -1.93
N LYS A 200 9.52 27.78 -0.86
CA LYS A 200 10.55 28.84 -0.83
C LYS A 200 11.94 28.29 -1.14
N LEU A 201 12.33 27.15 -0.57
CA LEU A 201 13.60 26.47 -0.88
C LEU A 201 13.65 25.94 -2.30
N SER A 202 12.49 25.60 -2.87
CA SER A 202 12.31 25.23 -4.29
C SER A 202 12.19 26.45 -5.22
N HIS A 203 12.46 27.67 -4.73
CA HIS A 203 12.34 28.93 -5.48
C HIS A 203 10.92 29.21 -6.03
N CYS A 204 9.90 28.76 -5.30
CA CYS A 204 8.49 28.95 -5.61
C CYS A 204 7.77 29.69 -4.47
N GLN A 205 6.60 30.24 -4.77
CA GLN A 205 5.67 30.85 -3.83
C GLN A 205 4.30 30.20 -4.01
N LEU A 206 3.72 29.69 -2.93
CA LEU A 206 2.37 29.14 -2.98
C LEU A 206 1.35 30.28 -2.87
N THR A 207 0.23 30.13 -3.55
CA THR A 207 -1.01 30.87 -3.26
C THR A 207 -1.93 30.00 -2.40
N GLU A 208 -2.91 30.59 -1.72
CA GLU A 208 -3.82 29.84 -0.85
C GLU A 208 -4.60 28.74 -1.60
N SER A 209 -4.89 28.94 -2.89
CA SER A 209 -5.59 27.95 -3.72
C SER A 209 -4.76 26.68 -3.95
N ALA A 210 -3.42 26.77 -3.94
CA ALA A 210 -2.55 25.60 -4.10
C ALA A 210 -2.57 24.65 -2.91
N LEU A 211 -3.02 25.08 -1.72
CA LEU A 211 -2.95 24.28 -0.50
C LEU A 211 -3.81 23.02 -0.56
N LEU A 212 -5.05 23.13 -1.05
CA LEU A 212 -5.97 22.00 -1.12
C LEU A 212 -5.46 20.85 -2.02
N PRO A 213 -5.03 21.07 -3.28
CA PRO A 213 -4.51 19.99 -4.10
C PRO A 213 -3.21 19.39 -3.54
N LEU A 214 -2.36 20.19 -2.89
CA LEU A 214 -1.14 19.68 -2.22
C LEU A 214 -1.45 18.80 -1.02
N LEU A 215 -2.42 19.20 -0.18
CA LEU A 215 -2.85 18.40 0.97
C LEU A 215 -3.51 17.09 0.51
N ARG A 216 -4.32 17.13 -0.55
CA ARG A 216 -4.90 15.92 -1.16
C ARG A 216 -3.83 14.99 -1.72
N TYR A 217 -2.87 15.54 -2.45
CA TYR A 217 -1.73 14.76 -2.97
C TYR A 217 -0.92 14.14 -1.83
N SER A 218 -0.59 14.90 -0.80
CA SER A 218 0.15 14.42 0.37
C SER A 218 -0.59 13.32 1.15
N SER A 219 -1.90 13.47 1.35
CA SER A 219 -2.76 12.44 1.95
C SER A 219 -2.81 11.17 1.09
N ARG A 220 -2.89 11.33 -0.24
CA ARG A 220 -2.85 10.20 -1.17
C ARG A 220 -1.54 9.42 -1.09
N LEU A 221 -0.39 10.10 -0.96
CA LEU A 221 0.92 9.44 -0.79
C LEU A 221 1.00 8.57 0.49
N THR A 222 0.19 8.87 1.51
CA THR A 222 0.10 8.09 2.75
C THR A 222 -1.06 7.08 2.76
N GLU A 223 -1.86 7.06 1.69
CA GLU A 223 -3.12 6.32 1.60
C GLU A 223 -4.01 6.51 2.84
N HIS A 224 -4.08 7.71 3.43
CA HIS A 224 -4.80 7.90 4.70
C HIS A 224 -5.28 9.35 4.90
N GLN A 225 -6.59 9.56 5.03
CA GLN A 225 -7.21 10.89 5.09
C GLN A 225 -6.77 11.78 6.27
N GLN A 226 -6.23 11.19 7.33
CA GLN A 226 -5.73 11.91 8.52
C GLN A 226 -4.21 11.94 8.63
N ARG A 227 -3.49 11.56 7.56
CA ARG A 227 -2.04 11.62 7.52
C ARG A 227 -1.59 12.43 6.30
N LEU A 228 -0.42 13.04 6.44
CA LEU A 228 0.19 13.84 5.37
C LEU A 228 1.65 13.46 5.26
N SER A 229 2.07 13.12 4.05
CA SER A 229 3.44 12.79 3.69
C SER A 229 4.40 13.96 3.90
N LEU A 230 5.59 13.66 4.42
CA LEU A 230 6.74 14.55 4.55
C LEU A 230 7.81 14.27 3.48
N ALA A 231 7.45 13.62 2.37
CA ALA A 231 8.34 13.35 1.23
C ALA A 231 8.72 14.67 0.51
N SER A 232 9.64 15.41 1.11
CA SER A 232 10.01 16.76 0.69
C SER A 232 10.60 16.82 -0.72
N ALA A 233 11.32 15.79 -1.16
CA ALA A 233 11.88 15.71 -2.50
C ALA A 233 10.78 15.50 -3.56
N ASP A 234 9.80 14.65 -3.28
CA ASP A 234 8.67 14.41 -4.18
C ASP A 234 7.80 15.66 -4.35
N LEU A 235 7.54 16.38 -3.26
CA LEU A 235 6.79 17.63 -3.30
C LEU A 235 7.57 18.76 -3.97
N ALA A 236 8.88 18.86 -3.75
CA ALA A 236 9.73 19.82 -4.46
C ALA A 236 9.76 19.56 -5.97
N GLN A 237 9.75 18.28 -6.38
CA GLN A 237 9.62 17.91 -7.78
C GLN A 237 8.28 18.39 -8.36
N VAL A 238 7.17 18.23 -7.63
CA VAL A 238 5.86 18.77 -8.03
C VAL A 238 5.91 20.30 -8.17
N PHE A 239 6.57 21.02 -7.25
CA PHE A 239 6.73 22.47 -7.36
C PHE A 239 7.53 22.88 -8.60
N ALA A 240 8.64 22.19 -8.88
CA ALA A 240 9.46 22.47 -10.05
C ALA A 240 8.68 22.23 -11.36
N GLU A 241 7.91 21.15 -11.43
CA GLU A 241 7.04 20.85 -12.58
C GLU A 241 5.92 21.89 -12.74
N ALA A 242 5.25 22.25 -11.64
CA ALA A 242 4.21 23.29 -11.65
C ALA A 242 4.75 24.66 -12.08
N ALA A 243 5.96 25.02 -11.64
CA ALA A 243 6.62 26.26 -12.05
C ALA A 243 6.99 26.26 -13.54
N PHE A 244 7.43 25.11 -14.05
CA PHE A 244 7.73 24.93 -15.47
C PHE A 244 6.48 25.11 -16.34
N TYR A 245 5.39 24.43 -16.01
CA TYR A 245 4.15 24.49 -16.81
C TYR A 245 3.41 25.81 -16.69
N SER A 246 3.41 26.43 -15.51
CA SER A 246 2.76 27.74 -15.30
C SER A 246 3.58 28.92 -15.82
N GLN A 247 4.85 28.69 -16.22
CA GLN A 247 5.82 29.73 -16.60
C GLN A 247 5.99 30.81 -15.52
N GLY A 248 5.87 30.41 -14.25
CA GLY A 248 5.88 31.32 -13.11
C GLY A 248 6.28 30.63 -11.82
N GLN A 249 6.74 31.42 -10.85
CA GLN A 249 7.11 30.93 -9.52
C GLN A 249 5.95 30.99 -8.52
N ALA A 250 4.86 31.71 -8.84
CA ALA A 250 3.65 31.74 -8.04
C ALA A 250 2.73 30.58 -8.45
N LEU A 251 2.55 29.62 -7.56
CA LEU A 251 1.83 28.38 -7.82
C LEU A 251 0.42 28.46 -7.23
N ASP A 252 -0.58 28.26 -8.08
CA ASP A 252 -2.00 28.15 -7.71
C ASP A 252 -2.52 26.72 -7.86
N ALA A 253 -3.80 26.51 -7.55
CA ALA A 253 -4.43 25.20 -7.66
C ALA A 253 -4.22 24.58 -9.05
N ASN A 254 -4.44 25.36 -10.11
CA ASN A 254 -4.37 24.88 -11.49
C ASN A 254 -2.93 24.48 -11.87
N ALA A 255 -1.92 25.24 -11.43
CA ALA A 255 -0.52 24.88 -11.65
C ALA A 255 -0.16 23.53 -11.00
N ILE A 256 -0.61 23.29 -9.77
CA ILE A 256 -0.37 22.04 -9.05
C ILE A 256 -1.11 20.87 -9.72
N GLU A 257 -2.41 21.02 -9.97
CA GLU A 257 -3.24 19.98 -10.58
C GLU A 257 -2.73 19.61 -11.98
N HIS A 258 -2.33 20.60 -12.78
CA HIS A 258 -1.77 20.36 -14.09
C HIS A 258 -0.43 19.60 -14.02
N ALA A 259 0.46 19.96 -13.09
CA ALA A 259 1.72 19.24 -12.90
C ALA A 259 1.50 17.77 -12.51
N LEU A 260 0.58 17.51 -11.58
CA LEU A 260 0.21 16.15 -11.15
C LEU A 260 -0.39 15.35 -12.31
N ALA A 261 -1.29 15.94 -13.09
CA ALA A 261 -1.87 15.29 -14.26
C ALA A 261 -0.81 14.96 -15.33
N GLN A 262 0.12 15.88 -15.60
CA GLN A 262 1.24 15.64 -16.51
C GLN A 262 2.19 14.56 -15.98
N ARG A 263 2.42 14.50 -14.66
CA ARG A 263 3.20 13.42 -14.03
C ARG A 263 2.55 12.06 -14.26
N GLN A 264 1.26 11.93 -13.99
CA GLN A 264 0.52 10.70 -14.28
C GLN A 264 0.59 10.31 -15.76
N GLN A 265 0.36 11.27 -16.67
CA GLN A 265 0.41 11.02 -18.12
C GLN A 265 1.76 10.49 -18.60
N ARG A 266 2.87 10.87 -17.96
CA ARG A 266 4.21 10.38 -18.33
C ARG A 266 4.43 8.90 -17.98
N HIS A 267 3.72 8.38 -16.98
CA HIS A 267 3.95 7.03 -16.45
C HIS A 267 2.80 6.04 -16.70
N ASN A 268 1.63 6.50 -17.17
CA ASN A 268 0.44 5.64 -17.29
C ASN A 268 0.30 4.86 -18.62
N ALA A 269 1.37 4.74 -19.42
CA ALA A 269 1.29 4.08 -20.72
C ALA A 269 0.78 2.62 -20.65
N GLN A 270 1.17 1.87 -19.61
CA GLN A 270 0.70 0.50 -19.40
C GLN A 270 -0.79 0.43 -19.03
N GLU A 271 -1.28 1.35 -18.20
CA GLU A 271 -2.71 1.45 -17.88
C GLU A 271 -3.52 1.76 -19.15
N GLN A 272 -3.05 2.67 -20.02
CA GLN A 272 -3.71 2.97 -21.29
C GLN A 272 -3.78 1.74 -22.20
N GLN A 273 -2.69 0.96 -22.27
CA GLN A 273 -2.68 -0.28 -23.05
C GLN A 273 -3.63 -1.34 -22.47
N SER A 274 -3.67 -1.50 -21.14
CA SER A 274 -4.61 -2.39 -20.47
C SER A 274 -6.07 -1.99 -20.74
N ALA A 275 -6.37 -0.69 -20.61
CA ALA A 275 -7.68 -0.14 -20.93
C ALA A 275 -8.10 -0.43 -22.38
N GLN A 276 -7.18 -0.28 -23.34
CA GLN A 276 -7.43 -0.61 -24.74
C GLN A 276 -7.76 -2.10 -24.95
N ASN A 277 -7.09 -3.02 -24.23
CA ASN A 277 -7.41 -4.45 -24.33
C ASN A 277 -8.84 -4.79 -23.88
N LEU A 278 -9.36 -4.07 -22.88
CA LEU A 278 -10.74 -4.18 -22.41
C LEU A 278 -11.75 -3.56 -23.39
N ASP A 279 -11.37 -2.45 -24.03
CA ASP A 279 -12.20 -1.72 -24.99
C ASP A 279 -12.30 -2.47 -26.33
N ASP A 280 -11.19 -3.07 -26.79
CA ASP A 280 -11.12 -3.94 -27.97
C ASP A 280 -11.72 -5.34 -27.73
N ALA A 281 -12.17 -5.61 -26.51
CA ALA A 281 -12.70 -6.91 -26.06
C ALA A 281 -11.71 -8.09 -26.25
N PHE A 282 -10.40 -7.82 -26.24
CA PHE A 282 -9.40 -8.88 -26.10
C PHE A 282 -9.45 -9.51 -24.71
N ILE A 283 -9.75 -8.70 -23.69
CA ILE A 283 -10.07 -9.15 -22.34
C ILE A 283 -11.58 -8.97 -22.13
N TYR A 284 -12.27 -10.06 -21.82
CA TYR A 284 -13.70 -10.04 -21.57
C TYR A 284 -13.98 -9.82 -20.08
N LEU A 285 -14.57 -8.67 -19.78
CA LEU A 285 -15.00 -8.31 -18.43
C LEU A 285 -16.34 -7.56 -18.53
N PRO A 286 -17.47 -8.16 -18.16
CA PRO A 286 -18.78 -7.51 -18.22
C PRO A 286 -18.96 -6.50 -17.09
N THR A 287 -19.63 -5.38 -17.36
CA THR A 287 -19.93 -4.30 -16.38
C THR A 287 -21.44 -4.09 -16.18
N GLU A 288 -22.24 -5.01 -16.73
CA GLU A 288 -23.71 -5.01 -16.71
C GLU A 288 -24.21 -6.46 -16.82
N GLY A 289 -25.46 -6.68 -16.42
CA GLY A 289 -26.08 -8.01 -16.43
C GLY A 289 -25.66 -8.85 -15.21
N ALA A 290 -26.04 -10.13 -15.22
CA ALA A 290 -25.76 -11.02 -14.10
C ALA A 290 -25.32 -12.40 -14.61
N MET A 291 -24.38 -13.04 -13.89
CA MET A 291 -23.75 -14.31 -14.30
C MET A 291 -23.52 -15.24 -13.12
N VAL A 292 -23.79 -16.53 -13.30
CA VAL A 292 -23.52 -17.56 -12.29
C VAL A 292 -22.03 -17.87 -12.25
N GLY A 293 -21.46 -17.91 -11.04
CA GLY A 293 -20.08 -18.30 -10.79
C GLY A 293 -19.04 -17.34 -11.35
N GLN A 294 -19.40 -16.12 -11.74
CA GLN A 294 -18.47 -15.12 -12.28
C GLN A 294 -18.58 -13.80 -11.51
N ILE A 295 -17.46 -13.17 -11.23
CA ILE A 295 -17.40 -11.92 -10.47
C ILE A 295 -16.24 -11.05 -10.94
N ASN A 296 -16.42 -9.73 -10.83
CA ASN A 296 -15.34 -8.78 -11.05
C ASN A 296 -14.55 -8.58 -9.75
N GLY A 297 -13.36 -9.19 -9.67
CA GLY A 297 -12.35 -8.87 -8.67
C GLY A 297 -11.55 -7.62 -9.06
N LEU A 298 -10.81 -7.06 -8.10
CA LEU A 298 -9.96 -5.89 -8.32
C LEU A 298 -8.51 -6.17 -7.91
N THR A 299 -7.58 -6.01 -8.84
CA THR A 299 -6.15 -6.13 -8.61
C THR A 299 -5.47 -4.76 -8.72
N VAL A 300 -4.20 -4.69 -8.32
CA VAL A 300 -3.34 -3.52 -8.49
C VAL A 300 -2.11 -3.95 -9.24
N ILE A 301 -1.79 -3.22 -10.29
CA ILE A 301 -0.51 -3.32 -10.98
C ILE A 301 0.38 -2.23 -10.41
N ASP A 302 1.40 -2.65 -9.67
CA ASP A 302 2.40 -1.76 -9.09
C ASP A 302 3.64 -1.74 -9.98
N THR A 303 3.81 -0.62 -10.69
CA THR A 303 5.08 -0.30 -11.34
C THR A 303 5.79 0.69 -10.42
N LEU A 304 7.13 0.59 -10.31
CA LEU A 304 7.94 1.39 -9.38
C LEU A 304 7.59 2.90 -9.33
N ASP A 305 7.14 3.48 -10.44
CA ASP A 305 6.80 4.90 -10.57
C ASP A 305 5.30 5.19 -10.74
N TYR A 306 4.46 4.15 -10.90
CA TYR A 306 3.02 4.28 -11.15
C TYR A 306 2.23 3.02 -10.79
N CYS A 307 1.21 3.17 -9.96
CA CYS A 307 0.29 2.10 -9.62
C CYS A 307 -1.08 2.38 -10.25
N TYR A 308 -1.74 1.35 -10.76
CA TYR A 308 -3.12 1.46 -11.26
C TYR A 308 -3.92 0.20 -10.92
N GLY A 309 -5.24 0.37 -10.77
CA GLY A 309 -6.13 -0.76 -10.55
C GLY A 309 -6.53 -1.40 -11.87
N GLU A 310 -6.53 -2.74 -11.88
CA GLU A 310 -6.96 -3.53 -13.03
C GLU A 310 -8.09 -4.47 -12.57
N PRO A 311 -9.32 -4.26 -13.06
CA PRO A 311 -10.40 -5.20 -12.79
C PRO A 311 -10.09 -6.54 -13.46
N ALA A 312 -10.33 -7.63 -12.74
CA ALA A 312 -10.09 -8.99 -13.22
C ALA A 312 -11.35 -9.84 -13.08
N ARG A 313 -11.66 -10.64 -14.09
CA ARG A 313 -12.81 -11.55 -14.03
C ARG A 313 -12.37 -12.84 -13.33
N ILE A 314 -13.01 -13.15 -12.21
CA ILE A 314 -12.79 -14.38 -11.44
C ILE A 314 -13.96 -15.32 -11.71
N THR A 315 -13.68 -16.58 -12.00
CA THR A 315 -14.70 -17.60 -12.21
C THR A 315 -14.54 -18.75 -11.23
N ALA A 316 -15.69 -19.31 -10.83
CA ALA A 316 -15.79 -20.50 -10.02
C ALA A 316 -16.67 -21.53 -10.73
N SER A 317 -16.24 -22.78 -10.68
CA SER A 317 -17.03 -23.93 -11.14
C SER A 317 -17.11 -24.96 -10.02
N VAL A 318 -18.23 -25.68 -9.94
CA VAL A 318 -18.44 -26.74 -8.94
C VAL A 318 -18.88 -28.02 -9.61
N HIS A 319 -18.41 -29.15 -9.09
CA HIS A 319 -18.81 -30.48 -9.52
C HIS A 319 -18.78 -31.44 -8.32
N TYR A 320 -19.35 -32.64 -8.48
CA TYR A 320 -19.28 -33.66 -7.44
C TYR A 320 -17.82 -34.01 -7.09
N GLY A 321 -17.52 -34.19 -5.81
CA GLY A 321 -16.16 -34.46 -5.31
C GLY A 321 -16.08 -34.60 -3.79
N ASP A 322 -14.86 -34.62 -3.27
CA ASP A 322 -14.52 -34.91 -1.87
C ASP A 322 -14.25 -33.65 -1.02
N GLY A 323 -14.62 -32.46 -1.49
CA GLY A 323 -14.54 -31.22 -0.72
C GLY A 323 -13.36 -30.32 -1.07
N GLU A 324 -12.63 -30.56 -2.17
CA GLU A 324 -11.45 -29.77 -2.54
C GLU A 324 -11.85 -28.45 -3.22
N VAL A 325 -11.32 -27.33 -2.72
CA VAL A 325 -11.35 -26.03 -3.43
C VAL A 325 -10.00 -25.82 -4.10
N ALA A 326 -9.95 -26.01 -5.41
CA ALA A 326 -8.75 -25.88 -6.21
C ALA A 326 -8.57 -24.45 -6.72
N ASP A 327 -7.39 -23.90 -6.49
CA ASP A 327 -6.91 -22.66 -7.09
C ASP A 327 -6.08 -22.99 -8.35
N ILE A 328 -6.56 -22.56 -9.52
CA ILE A 328 -5.89 -22.80 -10.80
C ILE A 328 -4.59 -22.00 -10.90
N GLU A 329 -4.53 -20.78 -10.36
CA GLU A 329 -3.31 -19.96 -10.37
C GLU A 329 -2.21 -20.64 -9.57
N ARG A 330 -2.54 -21.18 -8.39
CA ARG A 330 -1.59 -21.94 -7.57
C ARG A 330 -1.14 -23.23 -8.24
N LYS A 331 -2.07 -23.98 -8.87
CA LYS A 331 -1.72 -25.22 -9.59
C LYS A 331 -0.86 -24.95 -10.84
N SER A 332 -0.91 -23.73 -11.36
CA SER A 332 -0.15 -23.29 -12.54
C SER A 332 1.12 -22.51 -12.21
N GLU A 333 1.51 -22.44 -10.92
CA GLU A 333 2.68 -21.68 -10.43
C GLU A 333 2.61 -20.18 -10.71
N LEU A 334 1.40 -19.63 -10.86
CA LEU A 334 1.14 -18.19 -11.02
C LEU A 334 0.67 -17.52 -9.73
N ALA A 335 0.42 -18.27 -8.64
CA ALA A 335 0.05 -17.70 -7.35
C ALA A 335 1.20 -17.66 -6.33
N GLY A 336 1.42 -16.47 -5.77
CA GLY A 336 2.32 -16.23 -4.65
C GLY A 336 1.85 -16.85 -3.32
N ASN A 337 2.67 -16.69 -2.28
CA ASN A 337 2.43 -17.34 -0.99
C ASN A 337 1.30 -16.69 -0.19
N ILE A 338 1.09 -15.37 -0.34
CA ILE A 338 0.03 -14.67 0.38
C ILE A 338 -1.32 -15.03 -0.26
N HIS A 339 -1.37 -15.13 -1.59
CA HIS A 339 -2.56 -15.62 -2.30
C HIS A 339 -2.94 -17.04 -1.87
N ALA A 340 -1.98 -17.97 -1.88
CA ALA A 340 -2.23 -19.35 -1.44
C ALA A 340 -2.77 -19.41 0.01
N LYS A 341 -2.26 -18.56 0.91
CA LYS A 341 -2.78 -18.44 2.26
C LYS A 341 -4.22 -17.91 2.28
N GLY A 342 -4.55 -16.91 1.45
CA GLY A 342 -5.90 -16.39 1.27
C GLY A 342 -6.89 -17.48 0.85
N MET A 343 -6.53 -18.30 -0.13
CA MET A 343 -7.33 -19.45 -0.58
C MET A 343 -7.57 -20.49 0.51
N MET A 344 -6.56 -20.77 1.35
CA MET A 344 -6.72 -21.66 2.51
C MET A 344 -7.68 -21.08 3.55
N ILE A 345 -7.64 -19.76 3.78
CA ILE A 345 -8.53 -19.07 4.72
C ILE A 345 -9.97 -19.07 4.19
N LEU A 346 -10.18 -18.76 2.92
CA LEU A 346 -11.46 -18.86 2.23
C LEU A 346 -12.06 -20.26 2.38
N SER A 347 -11.25 -21.29 2.12
CA SER A 347 -11.69 -22.69 2.22
C SER A 347 -12.08 -23.03 3.66
N ALA A 348 -11.27 -22.61 4.65
CA ALA A 348 -11.58 -22.77 6.07
C ALA A 348 -12.89 -22.05 6.47
N CYS A 349 -13.16 -20.86 5.93
CA CYS A 349 -14.43 -20.17 6.14
C CYS A 349 -15.61 -21.00 5.60
N LEU A 350 -15.50 -21.51 4.37
CA LEU A 350 -16.52 -22.37 3.76
C LEU A 350 -16.78 -23.64 4.60
N TYR A 351 -15.72 -24.35 5.00
CA TYR A 351 -15.83 -25.56 5.83
C TYR A 351 -16.44 -25.25 7.20
N ARG A 352 -16.13 -24.09 7.79
CA ARG A 352 -16.70 -23.68 9.08
C ARG A 352 -18.21 -23.46 8.98
N VAL A 353 -18.71 -22.98 7.84
CA VAL A 353 -20.14 -22.69 7.64
C VAL A 353 -20.90 -23.95 7.22
N PHE A 354 -20.37 -24.72 6.27
CA PHE A 354 -21.11 -25.81 5.62
C PHE A 354 -20.56 -27.23 5.87
N GLY A 355 -19.36 -27.35 6.44
CA GLY A 355 -18.66 -28.63 6.64
C GLY A 355 -18.64 -29.11 8.10
N ARG A 356 -19.56 -28.64 8.95
CA ARG A 356 -19.60 -29.00 10.38
C ARG A 356 -20.10 -30.42 10.63
N ASP A 357 -21.22 -30.75 10.01
CA ASP A 357 -21.98 -31.97 10.31
C ASP A 357 -21.79 -33.06 9.23
N ALA A 358 -21.36 -32.68 8.03
CA ALA A 358 -21.08 -33.58 6.92
C ALA A 358 -19.91 -33.08 6.05
N PRO A 359 -19.21 -33.97 5.32
CA PRO A 359 -18.25 -33.58 4.30
C PRO A 359 -18.90 -32.73 3.20
N LEU A 360 -18.12 -31.82 2.61
CA LEU A 360 -18.55 -31.14 1.39
C LEU A 360 -18.46 -32.13 0.22
N HIS A 361 -19.60 -32.64 -0.25
CA HIS A 361 -19.67 -33.55 -1.40
C HIS A 361 -19.51 -32.83 -2.76
N LEU A 362 -18.66 -31.80 -2.81
CA LEU A 362 -18.35 -31.05 -4.02
C LEU A 362 -16.87 -30.69 -4.08
N ASN A 363 -16.32 -30.67 -5.28
CA ASN A 363 -15.07 -29.97 -5.57
C ASN A 363 -15.39 -28.68 -6.32
N ALA A 364 -14.52 -27.69 -6.14
CA ALA A 364 -14.61 -26.41 -6.82
C ALA A 364 -13.27 -26.05 -7.49
N ASN A 365 -13.34 -25.32 -8.60
CA ASN A 365 -12.17 -24.70 -9.21
C ASN A 365 -12.40 -23.19 -9.30
N ILE A 366 -11.41 -22.40 -8.89
CA ILE A 366 -11.41 -20.95 -8.97
C ILE A 366 -10.23 -20.50 -9.84
N VAL A 367 -10.46 -19.52 -10.72
CA VAL A 367 -9.43 -19.00 -11.65
C VAL A 367 -9.62 -17.52 -11.95
N PHE A 368 -8.51 -16.83 -12.21
CA PHE A 368 -8.51 -15.49 -12.79
C PHE A 368 -8.47 -15.61 -14.30
N GLU A 369 -9.58 -15.31 -14.95
CA GLU A 369 -9.69 -15.46 -16.40
C GLU A 369 -8.77 -14.48 -17.11
N GLN A 370 -8.03 -14.99 -18.08
CA GLN A 370 -7.10 -14.22 -18.91
C GLN A 370 -5.99 -13.52 -18.10
N SER A 371 -5.67 -14.04 -16.91
CA SER A 371 -4.44 -13.71 -16.17
C SER A 371 -3.27 -14.52 -16.71
N TYR A 372 -2.17 -13.85 -17.04
CA TYR A 372 -0.92 -14.47 -17.51
C TYR A 372 0.31 -14.02 -16.72
N GLN A 373 0.09 -13.31 -15.61
CA GLN A 373 1.13 -12.81 -14.73
C GLN A 373 0.95 -13.40 -13.34
N GLU A 374 2.00 -13.32 -12.53
CA GLU A 374 1.92 -13.74 -11.14
C GLU A 374 0.92 -12.87 -10.37
N ILE A 375 0.10 -13.52 -9.55
CA ILE A 375 -0.86 -12.90 -8.62
C ILE A 375 -0.38 -13.19 -7.20
N ASP A 376 -0.30 -12.15 -6.36
CA ASP A 376 -0.08 -12.32 -4.93
C ASP A 376 -0.93 -11.36 -4.10
N GLY A 377 -1.11 -11.68 -2.82
CA GLY A 377 -2.01 -11.00 -1.91
C GLY A 377 -3.34 -11.74 -1.70
N ASP A 378 -4.04 -11.41 -0.62
CA ASP A 378 -5.28 -12.06 -0.16
C ASP A 378 -6.55 -11.25 -0.46
N SER A 379 -6.39 -10.09 -1.12
CA SER A 379 -7.46 -9.12 -1.35
C SER A 379 -8.58 -9.54 -2.32
N ALA A 380 -8.44 -10.71 -2.95
CA ALA A 380 -9.44 -11.31 -3.82
C ALA A 380 -10.32 -12.36 -3.11
N SER A 381 -9.94 -12.81 -1.90
CA SER A 381 -10.63 -13.89 -1.19
C SER A 381 -12.11 -13.62 -0.93
N LEU A 382 -12.51 -12.35 -0.74
CA LEU A 382 -13.93 -12.01 -0.67
C LEU A 382 -14.66 -12.30 -2.00
N ALA A 383 -14.07 -11.91 -3.13
CA ALA A 383 -14.67 -12.09 -4.44
C ALA A 383 -14.74 -13.58 -4.82
N GLU A 384 -13.67 -14.32 -4.56
CA GLU A 384 -13.57 -15.78 -4.78
C GLU A 384 -14.62 -16.55 -3.95
N TYR A 385 -14.85 -16.14 -2.70
CA TYR A 385 -15.88 -16.75 -1.88
C TYR A 385 -17.27 -16.50 -2.48
N CYS A 386 -17.55 -15.27 -2.90
CA CYS A 386 -18.83 -14.91 -3.52
C CYS A 386 -19.07 -15.68 -4.83
N SER A 387 -18.07 -15.80 -5.71
CA SER A 387 -18.19 -16.59 -6.94
C SER A 387 -18.44 -18.06 -6.64
N LEU A 388 -17.79 -18.61 -5.61
CA LEU A 388 -18.02 -19.98 -5.16
C LEU A 388 -19.46 -20.19 -4.66
N ILE A 389 -19.98 -19.32 -3.78
CA ILE A 389 -21.38 -19.41 -3.31
C ILE A 389 -22.36 -19.31 -4.49
N SER A 390 -22.11 -18.41 -5.44
CA SER A 390 -22.90 -18.29 -6.66
C SER A 390 -22.87 -19.59 -7.49
N ALA A 391 -21.70 -20.21 -7.68
CA ALA A 391 -21.58 -21.46 -8.41
C ALA A 391 -22.30 -22.63 -7.71
N ILE A 392 -22.27 -22.69 -6.37
CA ILE A 392 -22.95 -23.72 -5.58
C ILE A 392 -24.48 -23.56 -5.66
N THR A 393 -24.97 -22.33 -5.50
CA THR A 393 -26.41 -22.03 -5.44
C THR A 393 -27.07 -21.82 -6.80
N GLU A 394 -26.27 -21.76 -7.87
CA GLU A 394 -26.68 -21.39 -9.22
C GLU A 394 -27.37 -20.01 -9.30
N GLN A 395 -27.13 -19.13 -8.33
CA GLN A 395 -27.65 -17.77 -8.31
C GLN A 395 -26.69 -16.80 -9.02
N PRO A 396 -27.17 -15.92 -9.90
CA PRO A 396 -26.30 -15.04 -10.67
C PRO A 396 -25.80 -13.85 -9.84
N ILE A 397 -24.55 -13.45 -10.06
CA ILE A 397 -23.92 -12.26 -9.49
C ILE A 397 -24.09 -11.08 -10.45
N ASP A 398 -24.50 -9.92 -9.93
CA ASP A 398 -24.52 -8.64 -10.68
C ASP A 398 -23.10 -8.23 -11.11
N GLN A 399 -22.87 -8.15 -12.42
CA GLN A 399 -21.58 -7.79 -13.01
C GLN A 399 -21.34 -6.27 -13.02
N GLY A 400 -22.34 -5.45 -12.67
CA GLY A 400 -22.15 -4.03 -12.41
C GLY A 400 -21.35 -3.75 -11.14
N LEU A 401 -21.23 -4.72 -10.25
CA LEU A 401 -20.49 -4.59 -8.99
C LEU A 401 -19.14 -5.32 -9.08
N ALA A 402 -18.08 -4.62 -8.70
CA ALA A 402 -16.79 -5.23 -8.44
C ALA A 402 -16.52 -5.36 -6.94
N VAL A 403 -15.63 -6.29 -6.57
CA VAL A 403 -15.42 -6.68 -5.19
C VAL A 403 -13.93 -6.75 -4.86
N THR A 404 -13.56 -6.22 -3.70
CA THR A 404 -12.23 -6.43 -3.10
C THR A 404 -12.36 -6.55 -1.59
N GLY A 405 -11.48 -7.34 -0.98
CA GLY A 405 -11.45 -7.57 0.46
C GLY A 405 -10.75 -8.88 0.77
N ALA A 406 -9.98 -8.87 1.86
CA ALA A 406 -9.44 -10.10 2.43
C ALA A 406 -10.45 -10.68 3.43
N LEU A 407 -10.47 -12.00 3.60
CA LEU A 407 -11.28 -12.69 4.59
C LEU A 407 -10.43 -13.24 5.73
N ASP A 408 -10.99 -13.29 6.93
CA ASP A 408 -10.55 -14.26 7.94
C ASP A 408 -11.39 -15.55 7.89
N GLN A 409 -10.98 -16.56 8.66
CA GLN A 409 -11.71 -17.85 8.73
C GLN A 409 -13.12 -17.71 9.31
N PHE A 410 -13.42 -16.55 9.92
CA PHE A 410 -14.71 -16.27 10.50
C PHE A 410 -15.64 -15.50 9.54
N GLY A 411 -15.21 -15.22 8.32
CA GLY A 411 -15.97 -14.45 7.33
C GLY A 411 -15.91 -12.94 7.54
N ASN A 412 -15.11 -12.44 8.49
CA ASN A 412 -14.93 -11.00 8.64
C ASN A 412 -14.07 -10.47 7.49
N VAL A 413 -14.46 -9.30 6.99
CA VAL A 413 -13.78 -8.63 5.88
C VAL A 413 -12.67 -7.73 6.43
N GLN A 414 -11.47 -7.90 5.91
CA GLN A 414 -10.24 -7.26 6.37
C GLN A 414 -9.73 -6.22 5.38
N ALA A 415 -8.91 -5.29 5.89
CA ALA A 415 -8.34 -4.21 5.10
C ALA A 415 -7.40 -4.74 4.00
N ILE A 416 -7.37 -4.02 2.89
CA ILE A 416 -6.52 -4.30 1.72
C ILE A 416 -5.67 -3.07 1.36
N GLY A 417 -4.59 -3.27 0.59
CA GLY A 417 -3.80 -2.17 0.00
C GLY A 417 -4.35 -1.71 -1.34
N GLY A 418 -4.00 -0.48 -1.77
CA GLY A 418 -4.31 0.07 -3.08
C GLY A 418 -5.81 0.22 -3.37
N VAL A 419 -6.60 0.55 -2.34
CA VAL A 419 -8.07 0.64 -2.47
C VAL A 419 -8.51 1.73 -3.45
N ASN A 420 -7.75 2.83 -3.53
CA ASN A 420 -8.05 3.94 -4.42
C ASN A 420 -7.87 3.53 -5.88
N GLU A 421 -6.73 2.91 -6.18
CA GLU A 421 -6.36 2.42 -7.49
C GLU A 421 -7.40 1.40 -7.99
N LYS A 422 -7.80 0.45 -7.12
CA LYS A 422 -8.83 -0.55 -7.41
C LYS A 422 -10.17 0.08 -7.79
N ILE A 423 -10.65 1.06 -7.00
CA ILE A 423 -11.90 1.76 -7.28
C ILE A 423 -11.79 2.56 -8.58
N GLU A 424 -10.70 3.29 -8.76
CA GLU A 424 -10.43 4.09 -9.96
C GLU A 424 -10.38 3.22 -11.23
N GLY A 425 -9.75 2.05 -11.17
CA GLY A 425 -9.66 1.11 -12.29
C GLY A 425 -11.04 0.65 -12.78
N PHE A 426 -11.90 0.22 -11.85
CA PHE A 426 -13.26 -0.22 -12.21
C PHE A 426 -14.14 0.95 -12.64
N PHE A 427 -14.07 2.08 -11.94
CA PHE A 427 -14.79 3.29 -12.33
C PHE A 427 -14.44 3.74 -13.74
N LYS A 428 -13.15 3.81 -14.09
CA LYS A 428 -12.68 4.21 -15.42
C LYS A 428 -13.24 3.29 -16.51
N LEU A 429 -13.28 1.97 -16.28
CA LEU A 429 -13.86 1.02 -17.22
C LEU A 429 -15.37 1.26 -17.41
N CYS A 430 -16.11 1.39 -16.31
CA CYS A 430 -17.54 1.69 -16.34
C CYS A 430 -17.83 3.03 -17.04
N ALA A 431 -17.06 4.07 -16.72
CA ALA A 431 -17.20 5.40 -17.31
C ALA A 431 -16.96 5.40 -18.83
N ARG A 432 -15.95 4.68 -19.32
CA ARG A 432 -15.70 4.54 -20.78
C ARG A 432 -16.85 3.84 -21.51
N ARG A 433 -17.55 2.91 -20.84
CA ARG A 433 -18.71 2.19 -21.38
C ARG A 433 -20.05 2.91 -21.16
N GLY A 434 -20.05 3.96 -20.35
CA GLY A 434 -21.24 4.69 -19.92
C GLY A 434 -21.72 4.21 -18.54
N LEU A 435 -21.82 5.15 -17.60
CA LEU A 435 -22.30 4.86 -16.25
C LEU A 435 -23.80 4.55 -16.26
N THR A 436 -24.19 3.44 -15.63
CA THR A 436 -25.60 2.99 -15.58
C THR A 436 -26.35 3.44 -14.33
N GLY A 437 -25.64 3.85 -13.27
CA GLY A 437 -26.21 4.12 -11.95
C GLY A 437 -26.33 2.88 -11.04
N SER A 438 -26.15 1.67 -11.57
CA SER A 438 -26.10 0.44 -10.78
C SER A 438 -24.67 -0.04 -10.52
N GLN A 439 -23.68 0.54 -11.20
CA GLN A 439 -22.29 0.12 -11.12
C GLN A 439 -21.62 0.59 -9.82
N GLY A 440 -20.68 -0.19 -9.31
CA GLY A 440 -20.05 0.15 -8.04
C GLY A 440 -18.99 -0.82 -7.54
N VAL A 441 -18.48 -0.55 -6.34
CA VAL A 441 -17.48 -1.40 -5.66
C VAL A 441 -17.94 -1.76 -4.25
N ILE A 442 -17.82 -3.04 -3.89
CA ILE A 442 -17.95 -3.55 -2.52
C ILE A 442 -16.55 -3.69 -1.92
N MET A 443 -16.33 -3.07 -0.76
CA MET A 443 -15.01 -2.99 -0.14
C MET A 443 -15.05 -3.09 1.40
N PRO A 444 -13.90 -3.35 2.06
CA PRO A 444 -13.83 -3.41 3.51
C PRO A 444 -14.13 -2.06 4.17
N LYS A 445 -14.95 -2.07 5.21
CA LYS A 445 -15.20 -0.90 6.06
C LYS A 445 -13.93 -0.32 6.67
N SER A 446 -12.96 -1.18 6.97
CA SER A 446 -11.65 -0.79 7.52
C SER A 446 -10.78 0.02 6.55
N ASN A 447 -11.17 0.12 5.26
CA ASN A 447 -10.46 0.92 4.25
C ASN A 447 -11.06 2.32 4.02
N VAL A 448 -12.16 2.69 4.68
CA VAL A 448 -12.82 3.98 4.44
C VAL A 448 -11.90 5.17 4.75
N GLN A 449 -11.06 5.07 5.78
CA GLN A 449 -10.11 6.12 6.13
C GLN A 449 -8.96 6.27 5.12
N GLN A 450 -8.79 5.31 4.21
CA GLN A 450 -7.76 5.29 3.19
C GLN A 450 -8.23 5.89 1.86
N LEU A 451 -9.51 6.22 1.73
CA LEU A 451 -10.09 6.77 0.50
C LEU A 451 -9.58 8.19 0.21
N ASN A 452 -9.00 8.37 -0.97
CA ASN A 452 -8.46 9.60 -1.53
C ASN A 452 -8.83 9.67 -3.03
N LEU A 453 -10.13 9.55 -3.32
CA LEU A 453 -10.64 9.38 -4.68
C LEU A 453 -10.63 10.69 -5.48
N ALA A 454 -10.52 10.55 -6.80
CA ALA A 454 -10.55 11.66 -7.74
C ALA A 454 -11.92 12.39 -7.75
N PRO A 455 -11.95 13.70 -8.07
CA PRO A 455 -13.19 14.49 -8.10
C PRO A 455 -14.30 13.90 -8.98
N GLU A 456 -13.94 13.27 -10.10
CA GLU A 456 -14.90 12.64 -11.02
C GLU A 456 -15.67 11.47 -10.39
N ILE A 457 -15.00 10.67 -9.55
CA ILE A 457 -15.63 9.54 -8.85
C ILE A 457 -16.56 10.07 -7.76
N ILE A 458 -16.11 11.09 -7.02
CA ILE A 458 -16.90 11.74 -5.97
C ILE A 458 -18.19 12.30 -6.57
N ALA A 459 -18.09 12.99 -7.71
CA ALA A 459 -19.24 13.55 -8.42
C ALA A 459 -20.20 12.46 -8.90
N ALA A 460 -19.69 11.35 -9.43
CA ALA A 460 -20.51 10.22 -9.87
C ALA A 460 -21.25 9.56 -8.69
N VAL A 461 -20.61 9.42 -7.53
CA VAL A 461 -21.25 8.90 -6.31
C VAL A 461 -22.31 9.86 -5.79
N GLU A 462 -22.02 11.16 -5.75
CA GLU A 462 -22.98 12.19 -5.32
C GLU A 462 -24.23 12.23 -6.22
N GLN A 463 -24.06 11.97 -7.52
CA GLN A 463 -25.14 11.91 -8.50
C GLN A 463 -25.86 10.55 -8.56
N GLY A 464 -25.43 9.57 -7.76
CA GLY A 464 -25.99 8.21 -7.78
C GLY A 464 -25.70 7.43 -9.06
N GLN A 465 -24.65 7.80 -9.79
CA GLN A 465 -24.22 7.14 -11.02
C GLN A 465 -23.22 6.01 -10.79
N PHE A 466 -22.57 6.00 -9.62
CA PHE A 466 -21.65 4.97 -9.16
C PHE A 466 -21.80 4.75 -7.66
N LEU A 467 -21.67 3.52 -7.19
CA LEU A 467 -22.01 3.14 -5.81
C LEU A 467 -20.79 2.56 -5.10
N LEU A 468 -20.54 2.95 -3.84
CA LEU A 468 -19.48 2.37 -3.02
C LEU A 468 -20.08 1.80 -1.74
N TYR A 469 -19.89 0.51 -1.50
CA TYR A 469 -20.41 -0.21 -0.35
C TYR A 469 -19.29 -0.55 0.63
N GLU A 470 -19.45 -0.18 1.89
CA GLU A 470 -18.62 -0.68 2.98
C GLU A 470 -19.26 -1.90 3.64
N ILE A 471 -18.46 -2.95 3.86
CA ILE A 471 -18.91 -4.16 4.55
C ILE A 471 -17.92 -4.61 5.63
N THR A 472 -18.42 -5.40 6.57
CA THR A 472 -17.65 -5.98 7.68
C THR A 472 -17.64 -7.51 7.66
N HIS A 473 -18.59 -8.13 6.96
CA HIS A 473 -18.72 -9.59 6.90
C HIS A 473 -19.15 -10.04 5.50
N VAL A 474 -18.70 -11.23 5.09
CA VAL A 474 -18.94 -11.80 3.76
C VAL A 474 -20.42 -11.96 3.41
N ASP A 475 -21.27 -12.23 4.40
CA ASP A 475 -22.74 -12.31 4.26
C ASP A 475 -23.32 -11.06 3.58
N GLN A 476 -22.76 -9.89 3.89
CA GLN A 476 -23.22 -8.63 3.30
C GLN A 476 -22.88 -8.55 1.81
N ALA A 477 -21.74 -9.10 1.39
CA ALA A 477 -21.34 -9.15 -0.02
C ALA A 477 -22.23 -10.09 -0.81
N VAL A 478 -22.44 -11.32 -0.33
CA VAL A 478 -23.27 -12.31 -1.04
C VAL A 478 -24.72 -11.82 -1.17
N THR A 479 -25.27 -11.16 -0.13
CA THR A 479 -26.60 -10.55 -0.20
C THR A 479 -26.68 -9.44 -1.24
N LEU A 480 -25.67 -8.55 -1.32
CA LEU A 480 -25.65 -7.48 -2.32
C LEU A 480 -25.55 -8.01 -3.75
N LEU A 481 -24.69 -9.00 -3.97
CA LEU A 481 -24.35 -9.49 -5.30
C LEU A 481 -25.46 -10.34 -5.93
N MET A 482 -26.19 -11.10 -5.11
CA MET A 482 -27.21 -12.07 -5.58
C MET A 482 -28.64 -11.65 -5.23
N GLY A 483 -28.83 -10.60 -4.41
CA GLY A 483 -30.16 -10.08 -4.06
C GLY A 483 -30.99 -10.97 -3.13
N ILE A 484 -30.36 -11.97 -2.50
CA ILE A 484 -30.98 -12.94 -1.59
C ILE A 484 -30.21 -12.90 -0.27
N GLU A 485 -30.92 -12.91 0.87
CA GLU A 485 -30.26 -12.90 2.19
C GLU A 485 -29.36 -14.13 2.36
N ALA A 486 -28.19 -13.93 2.99
CA ALA A 486 -27.24 -15.01 3.27
C ALA A 486 -27.88 -16.14 4.10
N GLY A 487 -28.58 -15.79 5.19
CA GLY A 487 -29.21 -16.72 6.12
C GLY A 487 -28.41 -16.91 7.41
N GLU A 488 -29.12 -17.06 8.53
CA GLU A 488 -28.53 -17.35 9.84
C GLU A 488 -28.90 -18.78 10.24
N ALA A 489 -27.93 -19.55 10.73
CA ALA A 489 -28.17 -20.91 11.19
C ALA A 489 -28.94 -20.94 12.51
N ASP A 490 -29.82 -21.92 12.68
CA ASP A 490 -30.46 -22.22 13.96
C ASP A 490 -29.54 -23.02 14.91
N GLU A 491 -30.08 -23.46 16.06
CA GLU A 491 -29.34 -24.23 17.07
C GLU A 491 -28.84 -25.60 16.56
N ASP A 492 -29.46 -26.11 15.49
CA ASP A 492 -29.17 -27.39 14.85
C ASP A 492 -28.33 -27.22 13.56
N ASN A 493 -27.74 -26.03 13.35
CA ASN A 493 -26.97 -25.65 12.15
C ASN A 493 -27.77 -25.69 10.83
N ASN A 494 -29.11 -25.57 10.87
CA ASN A 494 -29.91 -25.48 9.65
C ASN A 494 -30.11 -24.02 9.23
N PHE A 495 -30.01 -23.77 7.93
CA PHE A 495 -30.30 -22.45 7.35
C PHE A 495 -31.71 -22.41 6.76
N PRO A 496 -32.42 -21.27 6.80
CA PRO A 496 -33.72 -21.13 6.16
C PRO A 496 -33.65 -21.39 4.66
N GLU A 497 -34.57 -22.19 4.12
CA GLU A 497 -34.54 -22.70 2.73
C GLU A 497 -34.55 -21.60 1.66
N ASP A 498 -35.13 -20.44 1.96
CA ASP A 498 -35.24 -19.29 1.06
C ASP A 498 -34.01 -18.36 1.07
N THR A 499 -32.98 -18.71 1.85
CA THR A 499 -31.71 -17.98 1.94
C THR A 499 -30.61 -18.63 1.11
N LEU A 500 -29.55 -17.87 0.77
CA LEU A 500 -28.42 -18.40 0.01
C LEU A 500 -27.78 -19.60 0.71
N TYR A 501 -27.59 -19.53 2.03
CA TYR A 501 -26.95 -20.61 2.79
C TYR A 501 -27.87 -21.83 2.94
N GLY A 502 -29.20 -21.64 2.97
CA GLY A 502 -30.17 -22.73 2.83
C GLY A 502 -30.07 -23.42 1.46
N MET A 503 -29.94 -22.64 0.38
CA MET A 503 -29.73 -23.19 -0.97
C MET A 503 -28.42 -23.96 -1.10
N VAL A 504 -27.33 -23.49 -0.45
CA VAL A 504 -26.07 -24.23 -0.36
C VAL A 504 -26.28 -25.58 0.34
N GLN A 505 -26.90 -25.57 1.52
CA GLN A 505 -27.16 -26.79 2.30
C GLN A 505 -27.99 -27.80 1.50
N GLN A 506 -29.08 -27.36 0.86
CA GLN A 506 -29.89 -28.21 -0.01
C GLN A 506 -29.11 -28.78 -1.20
N ARG A 507 -28.20 -28.00 -1.79
CA ARG A 507 -27.36 -28.50 -2.89
C ARG A 507 -26.40 -29.57 -2.40
N LEU A 508 -25.77 -29.37 -1.25
CA LEU A 508 -24.87 -30.33 -0.63
C LEU A 508 -25.60 -31.63 -0.27
N ASP A 509 -26.78 -31.53 0.34
CA ASP A 509 -27.61 -32.69 0.70
C ASP A 509 -28.04 -33.51 -0.52
N LYS A 510 -28.40 -32.84 -1.63
CA LYS A 510 -28.70 -33.52 -2.91
C LYS A 510 -27.50 -34.27 -3.47
N LEU A 511 -26.30 -33.73 -3.34
CA LEU A 511 -25.07 -34.40 -3.78
C LEU A 511 -24.72 -35.58 -2.87
N ALA A 512 -24.98 -35.47 -1.56
CA ALA A 512 -24.81 -36.55 -0.59
C ALA A 512 -25.82 -37.71 -0.83
N GLY A 513 -27.08 -37.38 -1.15
CA GLY A 513 -28.16 -38.35 -1.40
C GLY A 513 -28.06 -39.11 -2.73
N ASN A 514 -27.13 -38.72 -3.62
CA ASN A 514 -26.79 -39.46 -4.85
C ASN A 514 -25.66 -40.48 -4.63
N LEU A 515 -25.28 -40.77 -3.38
CA LEU A 515 -24.62 -42.03 -3.07
C LEU A 515 -25.60 -43.13 -3.42
N ASP A 516 -25.42 -43.74 -4.59
CA ASP A 516 -26.07 -44.99 -4.97
C ASP A 516 -26.13 -45.86 -3.72
N GLU A 517 -27.34 -46.23 -3.30
CA GLU A 517 -27.53 -47.51 -2.64
C GLU A 517 -26.98 -48.56 -3.63
N GLU A 518 -25.67 -48.77 -3.65
CA GLU A 518 -25.14 -50.00 -4.21
C GLU A 518 -25.88 -51.10 -3.45
N PRO A 519 -26.71 -51.91 -4.13
CA PRO A 519 -27.44 -52.95 -3.45
C PRO A 519 -26.39 -53.81 -2.79
N GLY A 520 -26.33 -53.75 -1.45
CA GLY A 520 -25.26 -54.37 -0.69
C GLY A 520 -25.05 -55.79 -1.16
N TYR A 521 -23.83 -56.31 -1.08
CA TYR A 521 -23.42 -57.59 -1.68
C TYR A 521 -24.47 -58.73 -1.52
N PHE A 522 -25.22 -58.74 -0.42
CA PHE A 522 -26.36 -59.64 -0.19
C PHE A 522 -27.60 -59.39 -1.07
N ALA A 523 -28.01 -58.15 -1.33
CA ALA A 523 -29.12 -57.79 -2.20
C ALA A 523 -28.83 -58.12 -3.68
N SER A 524 -27.59 -57.88 -4.15
CA SER A 524 -27.18 -58.28 -5.51
C SER A 524 -27.01 -59.80 -5.67
N LEU A 525 -26.65 -60.51 -4.59
CA LEU A 525 -26.62 -61.98 -4.56
C LEU A 525 -28.04 -62.60 -4.51
N LEU A 526 -28.95 -62.00 -3.74
CA LEU A 526 -30.35 -62.42 -3.63
C LEU A 526 -31.11 -62.23 -4.95
N ALA A 527 -30.84 -61.15 -5.68
CA ALA A 527 -31.42 -60.91 -7.01
C ALA A 527 -30.94 -61.89 -8.10
N ARG A 528 -29.83 -62.61 -7.85
CA ARG A 528 -29.27 -63.64 -8.76
C ARG A 528 -29.67 -65.07 -8.40
N LEU A 529 -30.38 -65.28 -7.28
CA LEU A 529 -30.89 -66.59 -6.91
C LEU A 529 -32.22 -66.89 -7.64
N PRO A 530 -32.40 -68.09 -8.22
CA PRO A 530 -33.55 -68.44 -9.06
C PRO A 530 -34.89 -68.55 -8.31
N PHE A 531 -34.96 -68.15 -7.04
CA PHE A 531 -36.13 -68.31 -6.18
C PHE A 531 -37.10 -67.11 -6.20
N PHE A 532 -36.68 -65.94 -6.72
CA PHE A 532 -37.49 -64.71 -6.79
C PHE A 532 -37.93 -64.32 -8.21
N ARG A 533 -37.78 -65.21 -9.21
CA ARG A 533 -38.47 -65.07 -10.50
C ARG A 533 -39.79 -65.84 -10.45
N GLN A 534 -40.82 -65.25 -9.84
CA GLN A 534 -42.23 -65.50 -10.18
C GLN A 534 -43.05 -64.23 -9.97
#